data_AF-A0A6P1NNN2-F1
#
_entry.id   AF-A0A6P1NNN2-F1
#
_cell.length_a   1.000
_cell.length_b   1.000
_cell.length_c   1.000
_cell.angle_alpha   90.00
_cell.angle_beta   90.00
_cell.angle_gamma   90.00
#
_symmetry.space_group_name_H-M   'P 1'
#
loop_
_entity.id
_entity.type
_entity.pdbx_description
1 polymer ?
#
loop_
_entity_poly.entity_id
_entity_poly.type
_entity_poly.pdbx_seq_one_letter_code
_entity_poly.pdbx_strand_id
1 'polypeptide(L)'
;MPSGIVAKGVANDGKGDYLQTSIADTDPAMRYNPAITDDAAKAHFSEAELAEAQKVIVRFIAEEAIDSTLNDGTDIDGWFAAHKDQISPVDQPLMLDDVKSSKDIVARERWMATKPGLSYVHGADTPRVTARTITPIALSYVEGNGEQGVQLDTTTSYEMAVAVDGKRKKVQSTTAELSFAAAKDPADGKWKIAGWNTNYHTAEYIID
;
A
#
# COMPACT_ATOMS: atom_id res chain seq x y z
N MET A 1 -0.60 18.36 8.16
CA MET A 1 -0.84 16.92 7.99
C MET A 1 -1.22 16.32 9.34
N PRO A 2 -2.15 15.36 9.40
CA PRO A 2 -2.44 14.61 10.62
C PRO A 2 -1.22 13.85 11.15
N SER A 3 -1.26 13.45 12.42
CA SER A 3 -0.21 12.60 13.03
C SER A 3 -0.06 11.29 12.24
N GLY A 4 1.17 10.86 11.97
CA GLY A 4 1.48 9.63 11.24
C GLY A 4 1.52 9.75 9.71
N ILE A 5 1.05 10.87 9.13
CA ILE A 5 1.09 11.11 7.68
C ILE A 5 2.13 12.19 7.34
N VAL A 6 3.00 11.88 6.37
CA VAL A 6 4.00 12.82 5.83
C VAL A 6 3.79 13.03 4.34
N ALA A 7 4.20 14.19 3.81
CA ALA A 7 4.22 14.42 2.38
C ALA A 7 5.37 13.63 1.74
N LYS A 8 5.07 12.85 0.68
CA LYS A 8 6.07 12.16 -0.15
C LYS A 8 6.52 13.06 -1.30
N GLY A 9 5.58 13.80 -1.89
CA GLY A 9 5.84 14.73 -2.99
C GLY A 9 4.57 14.98 -3.80
N VAL A 10 4.69 15.82 -4.83
CA VAL A 10 3.63 15.99 -5.82
C VAL A 10 3.70 14.84 -6.81
N ALA A 11 2.60 14.12 -6.97
CA ALA A 11 2.44 13.05 -7.93
C ALA A 11 1.32 13.39 -8.92
N ASN A 12 1.29 12.70 -10.04
CA ASN A 12 0.26 12.81 -11.06
C ASN A 12 -0.21 11.40 -11.43
N ASP A 13 -1.51 11.20 -11.45
CA ASP A 13 -2.17 9.92 -11.75
C ASP A 13 -2.84 9.90 -13.14
N GLY A 14 -2.57 10.89 -13.98
CA GLY A 14 -3.19 11.07 -15.28
C GLY A 14 -4.48 11.89 -15.29
N LYS A 15 -5.05 12.24 -14.12
CA LYS A 15 -6.22 13.14 -13.99
C LYS A 15 -5.84 14.50 -13.41
N GLY A 16 -4.79 14.57 -12.62
CA GLY A 16 -4.20 15.81 -12.17
C GLY A 16 -3.11 15.61 -11.13
N ASP A 17 -2.48 16.70 -10.75
CA ASP A 17 -1.50 16.69 -9.67
C ASP A 17 -2.19 16.54 -8.31
N TYR A 18 -1.55 15.84 -7.38
CA TYR A 18 -1.97 15.74 -5.99
C TYR A 18 -0.76 15.60 -5.07
N LEU A 19 -0.94 15.90 -3.78
CA LEU A 19 0.10 15.65 -2.78
C LEU A 19 0.02 14.19 -2.34
N GLN A 20 0.94 13.35 -2.82
CA GLN A 20 1.07 11.96 -2.37
C GLN A 20 1.61 11.93 -0.95
N THR A 21 1.08 11.01 -0.15
CA THR A 21 1.42 10.83 1.24
C THR A 21 2.24 9.56 1.48
N SER A 22 3.00 9.58 2.55
CA SER A 22 3.69 8.41 3.10
C SER A 22 3.40 8.33 4.61
N ILE A 23 4.00 7.36 5.29
CA ILE A 23 3.90 7.12 6.72
C ILE A 23 5.16 7.61 7.44
N ALA A 24 4.98 8.28 8.57
CA ALA A 24 6.09 8.75 9.39
C ALA A 24 6.87 7.57 10.00
N ASP A 25 8.20 7.65 10.05
CA ASP A 25 9.03 6.64 10.73
C ASP A 25 8.73 6.49 12.22
N THR A 26 8.11 7.50 12.82
CA THR A 26 7.71 7.50 14.24
C THR A 26 6.39 6.77 14.49
N ASP A 27 5.63 6.44 13.44
CA ASP A 27 4.34 5.77 13.53
C ASP A 27 4.46 4.40 14.21
N PRO A 28 3.51 4.01 15.10
CA PRO A 28 3.53 2.70 15.73
C PRO A 28 3.59 1.53 14.75
N ALA A 29 2.97 1.64 13.57
CA ALA A 29 3.00 0.59 12.54
C ALA A 29 4.41 0.34 12.00
N MET A 30 5.30 1.34 12.05
CA MET A 30 6.69 1.24 11.61
C MET A 30 7.62 0.61 12.65
N ARG A 31 7.10 0.29 13.84
CA ARG A 31 7.87 -0.33 14.94
C ARG A 31 7.65 -1.83 14.97
N TYR A 32 8.74 -2.56 14.96
CA TYR A 32 8.70 -4.02 15.08
C TYR A 32 7.96 -4.45 16.35
N ASN A 33 7.04 -5.40 16.19
CA ASN A 33 6.28 -5.95 17.30
C ASN A 33 6.50 -7.48 17.38
N PRO A 34 7.34 -7.97 18.31
CA PRO A 34 7.62 -9.40 18.44
C PRO A 34 6.41 -10.22 18.91
N ALA A 35 5.36 -9.59 19.44
CA ALA A 35 4.15 -10.27 19.90
C ALA A 35 3.25 -10.74 18.74
N ILE A 36 3.36 -10.12 17.56
CA ILE A 36 2.62 -10.54 16.36
C ILE A 36 3.46 -11.42 15.43
N THR A 37 4.76 -11.59 15.73
CA THR A 37 5.65 -12.39 14.90
C THR A 37 5.58 -13.86 15.30
N ASP A 38 5.33 -14.74 14.34
CA ASP A 38 5.31 -16.18 14.59
C ASP A 38 6.71 -16.74 14.93
N ASP A 39 6.74 -17.94 15.51
CA ASP A 39 8.00 -18.57 15.93
C ASP A 39 8.85 -19.01 14.73
N ALA A 40 8.22 -19.29 13.58
CA ALA A 40 8.92 -19.69 12.37
C ALA A 40 9.74 -18.53 11.78
N ALA A 41 9.19 -17.31 11.75
CA ALA A 41 9.87 -16.12 11.29
C ALA A 41 11.04 -15.77 12.21
N LYS A 42 10.85 -15.89 13.53
CA LYS A 42 11.93 -15.71 14.53
C LYS A 42 13.05 -16.74 14.41
N ALA A 43 12.75 -17.95 13.91
CA ALA A 43 13.74 -18.98 13.69
C ALA A 43 14.57 -18.76 12.41
N HIS A 44 14.01 -18.06 11.41
CA HIS A 44 14.67 -17.83 10.11
C HIS A 44 15.36 -16.47 10.00
N PHE A 45 14.83 -15.44 10.66
CA PHE A 45 15.30 -14.07 10.51
C PHE A 45 15.62 -13.43 11.86
N SER A 46 16.63 -12.55 11.87
CA SER A 46 16.93 -11.75 13.04
C SER A 46 15.86 -10.68 13.29
N GLU A 47 15.79 -10.19 14.54
CA GLU A 47 14.88 -9.09 14.90
C GLU A 47 15.10 -7.84 14.03
N ALA A 48 16.35 -7.53 13.68
CA ALA A 48 16.67 -6.40 12.82
C ALA A 48 16.11 -6.58 11.39
N GLU A 49 16.19 -7.80 10.85
CA GLU A 49 15.65 -8.13 9.54
C GLU A 49 14.13 -8.12 9.52
N LEU A 50 13.48 -8.65 10.55
CA LEU A 50 12.02 -8.62 10.71
C LEU A 50 11.51 -7.17 10.85
N ALA A 51 12.24 -6.34 11.60
CA ALA A 51 11.95 -4.92 11.72
C ALA A 51 12.07 -4.16 10.39
N GLU A 52 13.08 -4.50 9.58
CA GLU A 52 13.26 -3.92 8.25
C GLU A 52 12.14 -4.35 7.29
N ALA A 53 11.83 -5.65 7.25
CA ALA A 53 10.76 -6.18 6.41
C ALA A 53 9.40 -5.55 6.73
N GLN A 54 9.05 -5.42 8.02
CA GLN A 54 7.81 -4.75 8.44
C GLN A 54 7.74 -3.31 7.92
N LYS A 55 8.84 -2.55 7.99
CA LYS A 55 8.88 -1.17 7.48
C LYS A 55 8.68 -1.10 5.98
N VAL A 56 9.29 -2.01 5.21
CA VAL A 56 9.11 -2.08 3.75
C VAL A 56 7.64 -2.34 3.43
N ILE A 57 7.03 -3.33 4.07
CA ILE A 57 5.62 -3.68 3.81
C ILE A 57 4.68 -2.54 4.23
N VAL A 58 4.84 -1.98 5.43
CA VAL A 58 3.97 -0.90 5.92
C VAL A 58 4.10 0.36 5.06
N ARG A 59 5.31 0.68 4.58
CA ARG A 59 5.51 1.80 3.66
C ARG A 59 4.87 1.53 2.30
N PHE A 60 5.00 0.32 1.77
CA PHE A 60 4.33 -0.06 0.52
C PHE A 60 2.80 0.02 0.66
N ILE A 61 2.23 -0.45 1.79
CA ILE A 61 0.79 -0.30 2.07
C ILE A 61 0.39 1.18 2.05
N ALA A 62 1.14 2.04 2.75
CA ALA A 62 0.82 3.46 2.85
C ALA A 62 0.87 4.20 1.50
N GLU A 63 1.92 3.93 0.71
CA GLU A 63 2.25 4.68 -0.50
C GLU A 63 1.62 4.10 -1.77
N GLU A 64 1.51 2.78 -1.86
CA GLU A 64 1.17 2.10 -3.10
C GLU A 64 -0.10 1.23 -2.98
N ALA A 65 -0.40 0.64 -1.82
CA ALA A 65 -1.70 0.00 -1.65
C ALA A 65 -2.81 1.03 -1.46
N ILE A 66 -2.55 2.09 -0.70
CA ILE A 66 -3.54 3.13 -0.34
C ILE A 66 -3.41 4.34 -1.26
N ASP A 67 -2.26 5.01 -1.32
CA ASP A 67 -2.11 6.33 -1.98
C ASP A 67 -1.38 6.26 -3.33
N SER A 68 -1.75 5.28 -4.16
CA SER A 68 -1.08 5.02 -5.44
C SER A 68 -1.44 6.02 -6.52
N THR A 69 -0.50 6.25 -7.45
CA THR A 69 -0.78 6.91 -8.73
C THR A 69 -1.67 6.06 -9.66
N LEU A 70 -1.90 4.77 -9.35
CA LEU A 70 -2.86 3.93 -10.08
C LEU A 70 -4.32 4.16 -9.68
N ASN A 71 -4.59 4.90 -8.61
CA ASN A 71 -5.95 5.02 -8.06
C ASN A 71 -6.93 5.75 -9.01
N ASP A 72 -6.46 6.62 -9.91
CA ASP A 72 -7.31 7.42 -10.83
C ASP A 72 -6.90 7.31 -12.32
N GLY A 73 -5.91 6.48 -12.66
CA GLY A 73 -5.43 6.39 -14.04
C GLY A 73 -4.58 5.18 -14.39
N THR A 74 -4.75 4.76 -15.63
CA THR A 74 -4.51 3.42 -16.15
C THR A 74 -3.07 3.16 -16.62
N ASP A 75 -2.09 4.00 -16.26
CA ASP A 75 -0.70 3.82 -16.69
C ASP A 75 0.02 2.76 -15.83
N ILE A 76 -0.45 1.53 -15.98
CA ILE A 76 0.08 0.38 -15.26
C ILE A 76 1.56 0.15 -15.62
N ASP A 77 1.93 0.32 -16.88
CA ASP A 77 3.30 0.10 -17.32
C ASP A 77 4.26 1.18 -16.76
N GLY A 78 3.82 2.45 -16.74
CA GLY A 78 4.57 3.54 -16.11
C GLY A 78 4.70 3.39 -14.59
N TRP A 79 3.62 3.02 -13.90
CA TRP A 79 3.67 2.72 -12.47
C TRP A 79 4.62 1.55 -12.20
N PHE A 80 4.50 0.46 -12.95
CA PHE A 80 5.35 -0.71 -12.76
C PHE A 80 6.82 -0.40 -13.01
N ALA A 81 7.14 0.36 -14.06
CA ALA A 81 8.51 0.78 -14.35
C ALA A 81 9.13 1.60 -13.20
N ALA A 82 8.34 2.42 -12.51
CA ALA A 82 8.79 3.22 -11.37
C ALA A 82 8.97 2.41 -10.08
N HIS A 83 8.25 1.29 -9.92
CA HIS A 83 8.21 0.52 -8.67
C HIS A 83 8.87 -0.86 -8.76
N LYS A 84 9.27 -1.33 -9.95
CA LYS A 84 9.87 -2.66 -10.15
C LYS A 84 11.08 -2.94 -9.25
N ASP A 85 11.86 -1.93 -8.86
CA ASP A 85 13.03 -2.09 -8.00
C ASP A 85 12.65 -2.37 -6.52
N GLN A 86 11.39 -2.12 -6.16
CA GLN A 86 10.78 -2.44 -4.86
C GLN A 86 10.13 -3.83 -4.87
N ILE A 87 10.03 -4.49 -6.02
CA ILE A 87 9.39 -5.78 -6.22
C ILE A 87 10.47 -6.84 -6.47
N SER A 88 10.33 -8.02 -5.87
CA SER A 88 11.25 -9.13 -6.11
C SER A 88 11.35 -9.40 -7.63
N PRO A 89 12.57 -9.50 -8.21
CA PRO A 89 12.73 -9.78 -9.63
C PRO A 89 12.03 -11.06 -10.10
N VAL A 90 11.93 -12.07 -9.24
CA VAL A 90 11.24 -13.34 -9.54
C VAL A 90 9.73 -13.13 -9.67
N ASP A 91 9.17 -12.18 -8.92
CA ASP A 91 7.74 -11.89 -8.90
C ASP A 91 7.29 -10.73 -9.75
N GLN A 92 8.22 -9.98 -10.34
CA GLN A 92 7.89 -8.86 -11.21
C GLN A 92 6.82 -9.23 -12.28
N PRO A 93 6.91 -10.37 -12.99
CA PRO A 93 5.86 -10.79 -13.91
C PRO A 93 4.50 -11.02 -13.23
N LEU A 94 4.48 -11.68 -12.07
CA LEU A 94 3.25 -11.97 -11.33
C LEU A 94 2.60 -10.70 -10.80
N MET A 95 3.38 -9.78 -10.24
CA MET A 95 2.89 -8.50 -9.76
C MET A 95 2.34 -7.65 -10.91
N LEU A 96 3.02 -7.61 -12.06
CA LEU A 96 2.53 -6.91 -13.25
C LEU A 96 1.20 -7.51 -13.74
N ASP A 97 1.12 -8.83 -13.80
CA ASP A 97 -0.11 -9.53 -14.17
C ASP A 97 -1.23 -9.25 -13.17
N ASP A 98 -0.93 -9.22 -11.87
CA ASP A 98 -1.90 -8.93 -10.82
C ASP A 98 -2.43 -7.49 -10.92
N VAL A 99 -1.56 -6.49 -11.13
CA VAL A 99 -1.97 -5.08 -11.35
C VAL A 99 -2.80 -4.94 -12.62
N LYS A 100 -2.44 -5.65 -13.70
CA LYS A 100 -3.19 -5.67 -14.97
C LYS A 100 -4.52 -6.38 -14.84
N SER A 101 -4.58 -7.38 -13.98
CA SER A 101 -5.80 -8.12 -13.67
C SER A 101 -6.75 -7.28 -12.81
N SER A 102 -7.92 -7.82 -12.53
CA SER A 102 -8.88 -7.19 -11.60
C SER A 102 -8.58 -7.48 -10.12
N LYS A 103 -7.42 -8.06 -9.80
CA LYS A 103 -6.99 -8.21 -8.41
C LYS A 103 -6.72 -6.83 -7.84
N ASP A 104 -7.47 -6.49 -6.80
CA ASP A 104 -7.45 -5.17 -6.17
C ASP A 104 -6.19 -5.01 -5.31
N ILE A 105 -4.97 -5.22 -5.81
CA ILE A 105 -3.74 -5.11 -5.00
C ILE A 105 -3.35 -3.67 -4.63
N VAL A 106 -4.03 -2.71 -5.25
CA VAL A 106 -3.98 -1.28 -4.96
C VAL A 106 -5.41 -0.80 -4.81
N ALA A 107 -5.65 0.30 -4.10
CA ALA A 107 -6.94 0.96 -3.90
C ALA A 107 -7.54 1.40 -5.25
N ARG A 108 -8.03 0.42 -6.02
CA ARG A 108 -8.46 0.64 -7.38
C ARG A 108 -9.79 1.39 -7.39
N GLU A 109 -9.95 2.20 -8.43
CA GLU A 109 -11.15 2.91 -8.87
C GLU A 109 -12.44 2.07 -8.90
N ARG A 110 -12.42 0.74 -8.66
CA ARG A 110 -13.59 -0.13 -8.84
C ARG A 110 -14.81 0.37 -8.05
N TRP A 111 -14.63 0.77 -6.80
CA TRP A 111 -15.74 1.33 -6.03
C TRP A 111 -16.18 2.69 -6.59
N MET A 112 -15.24 3.60 -6.90
CA MET A 112 -15.57 4.91 -7.49
C MET A 112 -16.27 4.78 -8.84
N ALA A 113 -15.89 3.82 -9.68
CA ALA A 113 -16.52 3.51 -10.96
C ALA A 113 -17.98 3.05 -10.80
N THR A 114 -18.37 2.51 -9.63
CA THR A 114 -19.79 2.23 -9.31
C THR A 114 -20.56 3.46 -8.80
N LYS A 115 -19.89 4.60 -8.60
CA LYS A 115 -20.45 5.86 -8.08
C LYS A 115 -20.29 6.97 -9.12
N PRO A 116 -21.20 7.08 -10.11
CA PRO A 116 -21.13 8.12 -11.13
C PRO A 116 -20.97 9.52 -10.53
N GLY A 117 -20.05 10.31 -11.08
CA GLY A 117 -19.77 11.66 -10.63
C GLY A 117 -18.81 11.76 -9.44
N LEU A 118 -18.35 10.63 -8.88
CA LEU A 118 -17.31 10.62 -7.85
C LEU A 118 -15.91 10.63 -8.49
N SER A 119 -15.02 11.48 -7.99
CA SER A 119 -13.60 11.51 -8.38
C SER A 119 -12.73 11.89 -7.19
N TYR A 120 -11.41 11.67 -7.25
CA TYR A 120 -10.52 12.27 -6.26
C TYR A 120 -10.44 13.79 -6.41
N VAL A 121 -10.11 14.47 -5.31
CA VAL A 121 -9.78 15.90 -5.34
C VAL A 121 -8.32 16.07 -5.77
N HIS A 122 -8.10 16.93 -6.75
CA HIS A 122 -6.78 17.26 -7.29
C HIS A 122 -6.31 18.64 -6.83
N GLY A 123 -4.99 18.81 -6.77
CA GLY A 123 -4.27 20.02 -6.41
C GLY A 123 -2.94 19.67 -5.76
N ALA A 124 -1.84 20.29 -6.22
CA ALA A 124 -0.49 20.01 -5.74
C ALA A 124 -0.31 20.17 -4.21
N ASP A 125 -1.12 21.01 -3.56
CA ASP A 125 -1.13 21.23 -2.11
C ASP A 125 -2.22 20.43 -1.37
N THR A 126 -3.00 19.62 -2.08
CA THR A 126 -4.11 18.84 -1.51
C THR A 126 -3.67 17.40 -1.30
N PRO A 127 -3.55 16.93 -0.05
CA PRO A 127 -3.29 15.51 0.21
C PRO A 127 -4.50 14.68 -0.20
N ARG A 128 -4.24 13.60 -0.96
CA ARG A 128 -5.30 12.64 -1.30
C ARG A 128 -5.78 11.93 -0.05
N VAL A 129 -4.86 11.37 0.73
CA VAL A 129 -5.17 10.73 2.01
C VAL A 129 -5.21 11.77 3.13
N THR A 130 -6.39 11.93 3.73
CA THR A 130 -6.65 12.91 4.79
C THR A 130 -6.58 12.32 6.19
N ALA A 131 -6.71 11.00 6.33
CA ALA A 131 -6.47 10.25 7.55
C ALA A 131 -6.08 8.81 7.22
N ARG A 132 -5.27 8.17 8.05
CA ARG A 132 -4.89 6.76 7.89
C ARG A 132 -4.47 6.15 9.23
N THR A 133 -4.83 4.90 9.44
CA THR A 133 -4.30 4.01 10.48
C THR A 133 -3.94 2.69 9.83
N ILE A 134 -2.72 2.18 10.05
CA ILE A 134 -2.31 0.83 9.66
C ILE A 134 -1.99 0.07 10.95
N THR A 135 -2.62 -1.08 11.17
CA THR A 135 -2.42 -1.90 12.37
C THR A 135 -1.90 -3.28 11.96
N PRO A 136 -0.60 -3.56 12.17
CA PRO A 136 -0.03 -4.90 12.01
C PRO A 136 -0.72 -5.92 12.93
N ILE A 137 -1.13 -7.06 12.37
CA ILE A 137 -1.87 -8.14 13.06
C ILE A 137 -1.02 -9.39 13.24
N ALA A 138 -0.35 -9.82 12.17
CA ALA A 138 0.51 -11.00 12.17
C ALA A 138 1.71 -10.76 11.23
N LEU A 139 2.89 -11.19 11.67
CA LEU A 139 4.09 -11.25 10.84
C LEU A 139 4.54 -12.71 10.77
N SER A 140 4.29 -13.35 9.64
CA SER A 140 4.42 -14.79 9.49
C SER A 140 5.52 -15.16 8.52
N TYR A 141 6.22 -16.26 8.77
CA TYR A 141 7.15 -16.81 7.81
C TYR A 141 6.40 -17.36 6.59
N VAL A 142 6.90 -17.06 5.39
CA VAL A 142 6.32 -17.56 4.13
C VAL A 142 7.42 -17.98 3.16
N GLU A 143 7.10 -18.95 2.31
CA GLU A 143 7.91 -19.34 1.17
C GLU A 143 7.05 -19.27 -0.10
N GLY A 144 7.62 -18.74 -1.17
CA GLY A 144 6.95 -18.61 -2.46
C GLY A 144 7.97 -18.47 -3.58
N ASN A 145 7.69 -19.07 -4.73
CA ASN A 145 8.54 -18.98 -5.95
C ASN A 145 10.05 -19.21 -5.73
N GLY A 146 10.42 -20.03 -4.74
CA GLY A 146 11.82 -20.33 -4.42
C GLY A 146 12.52 -19.32 -3.52
N GLU A 147 11.81 -18.32 -2.99
CA GLU A 147 12.32 -17.37 -2.00
C GLU A 147 11.63 -17.56 -0.64
N GLN A 148 12.38 -17.19 0.40
CA GLN A 148 11.91 -17.16 1.78
C GLN A 148 11.68 -15.71 2.18
N GLY A 149 10.62 -15.46 2.94
CA GLY A 149 10.26 -14.11 3.33
C GLY A 149 9.32 -14.07 4.52
N VAL A 150 8.72 -12.90 4.70
CA VAL A 150 7.69 -12.68 5.71
C VAL A 150 6.47 -12.03 5.08
N GLN A 151 5.30 -12.42 5.56
CA GLN A 151 4.02 -11.81 5.23
C GLN A 151 3.53 -10.99 6.42
N LEU A 152 3.11 -9.75 6.18
CA LEU A 152 2.45 -8.93 7.17
C LEU A 152 0.97 -8.79 6.85
N ASP A 153 0.13 -9.28 7.75
CA ASP A 153 -1.30 -9.05 7.73
C ASP A 153 -1.62 -7.78 8.53
N THR A 154 -2.50 -6.94 7.99
CA THR A 154 -2.85 -5.65 8.59
C THR A 154 -4.35 -5.39 8.55
N THR A 155 -4.84 -4.67 9.56
CA THR A 155 -6.11 -3.95 9.46
C THR A 155 -5.83 -2.48 9.28
N THR A 156 -6.48 -1.86 8.30
CA THR A 156 -6.23 -0.49 7.91
C THR A 156 -7.54 0.28 7.88
N SER A 157 -7.51 1.54 8.33
CA SER A 157 -8.54 2.52 7.99
C SER A 157 -7.89 3.71 7.30
N TYR A 158 -8.55 4.28 6.30
CA TYR A 158 -8.08 5.49 5.63
C TYR A 158 -9.23 6.31 5.09
N GLU A 159 -8.96 7.60 4.97
CA GLU A 159 -9.88 8.59 4.43
C GLU A 159 -9.22 9.29 3.25
N MET A 160 -9.99 9.45 2.16
CA MET A 160 -9.53 10.14 0.96
C MET A 160 -10.45 11.29 0.59
N ALA A 161 -9.83 12.40 0.17
CA ALA A 161 -10.55 13.55 -0.35
C ALA A 161 -11.12 13.23 -1.73
N VAL A 162 -12.45 13.25 -1.83
CA VAL A 162 -13.19 13.01 -3.08
C VAL A 162 -14.12 14.18 -3.40
N ALA A 163 -14.52 14.30 -4.66
CA ALA A 163 -15.46 15.29 -5.14
C ALA A 163 -16.66 14.59 -5.77
N VAL A 164 -17.87 15.11 -5.49
CA VAL A 164 -19.10 14.70 -6.18
C VAL A 164 -19.46 15.78 -7.20
N ASP A 165 -19.64 15.37 -8.45
CA ASP A 165 -19.95 16.22 -9.61
C ASP A 165 -18.97 17.40 -9.76
N GLY A 166 -17.72 17.19 -9.36
CA GLY A 166 -16.66 18.21 -9.38
C GLY A 166 -16.90 19.42 -8.48
N LYS A 167 -17.90 19.39 -7.58
CA LYS A 167 -18.36 20.59 -6.86
C LYS A 167 -18.33 20.44 -5.34
N ARG A 168 -18.73 19.29 -4.80
CA ARG A 168 -18.80 19.09 -3.35
C ARG A 168 -17.66 18.21 -2.89
N LYS A 169 -16.71 18.79 -2.13
CA LYS A 169 -15.69 18.02 -1.42
C LYS A 169 -16.36 17.13 -0.38
N LYS A 170 -15.97 15.87 -0.37
CA LYS A 170 -16.44 14.78 0.47
C LYS A 170 -15.25 13.97 0.92
N VAL A 171 -15.49 13.07 1.87
CA VAL A 171 -14.49 12.11 2.29
C VAL A 171 -15.01 10.71 1.99
N GLN A 172 -14.21 9.93 1.28
CA GLN A 172 -14.37 8.49 1.24
C GLN A 172 -13.67 7.93 2.48
N SER A 173 -14.40 7.19 3.31
CA SER A 173 -13.82 6.41 4.39
C SER A 173 -13.80 4.94 3.99
N THR A 174 -12.66 4.29 4.24
CA THR A 174 -12.43 2.90 3.88
C THR A 174 -11.83 2.16 5.06
N THR A 175 -12.35 0.96 5.34
CA THR A 175 -11.66 -0.05 6.15
C THR A 175 -11.16 -1.16 5.24
N ALA A 176 -9.93 -1.63 5.46
CA ALA A 176 -9.30 -2.64 4.64
C ALA A 176 -8.59 -3.72 5.48
N GLU A 177 -8.66 -4.97 5.04
CA GLU A 177 -7.76 -6.04 5.45
C GLU A 177 -6.73 -6.24 4.35
N LEU A 178 -5.47 -5.92 4.64
CA LEU A 178 -4.39 -5.93 3.66
C LEU A 178 -3.28 -6.88 4.10
N SER A 179 -2.81 -7.71 3.18
CA SER A 179 -1.69 -8.62 3.39
C SER A 179 -0.70 -8.49 2.26
N PHE A 180 0.58 -8.34 2.59
CA PHE A 180 1.66 -8.32 1.61
C PHE A 180 2.84 -9.11 2.13
N ALA A 181 3.50 -9.85 1.24
CA ALA A 181 4.76 -10.51 1.53
C ALA A 181 5.95 -9.64 1.09
N ALA A 182 7.06 -9.80 1.80
CA ALA A 182 8.36 -9.32 1.36
C ALA A 182 9.38 -10.45 1.46
N ALA A 183 10.27 -10.52 0.48
CA ALA A 183 11.41 -11.43 0.45
C ALA A 183 12.70 -10.63 0.36
N LYS A 184 13.80 -11.21 0.86
CA LYS A 184 15.12 -10.59 0.79
C LYS A 184 15.76 -10.96 -0.54
N ASP A 185 15.99 -9.97 -1.39
CA ASP A 185 16.61 -10.19 -2.69
C ASP A 185 18.07 -10.64 -2.48
N PRO A 186 18.47 -11.82 -2.99
CA PRO A 186 19.83 -12.34 -2.81
C PRO A 186 20.90 -11.50 -3.52
N ALA A 187 20.53 -10.70 -4.53
CA ALA A 187 21.48 -9.90 -5.30
C ALA A 187 21.93 -8.63 -4.59
N ASP A 188 21.04 -7.97 -3.83
CA ASP A 188 21.34 -6.70 -3.14
C ASP A 188 21.10 -6.75 -1.62
N GLY A 189 20.57 -7.86 -1.11
CA GLY A 189 20.29 -8.07 0.31
C GLY A 189 19.14 -7.24 0.86
N LYS A 190 18.36 -6.55 0.02
CA LYS A 190 17.24 -5.69 0.44
C LYS A 190 15.94 -6.46 0.47
N TRP A 191 15.06 -6.08 1.39
CA TRP A 191 13.68 -6.53 1.38
C TRP A 191 12.90 -5.87 0.23
N LYS A 192 12.22 -6.70 -0.56
CA LYS A 192 11.36 -6.29 -1.67
C LYS A 192 10.01 -6.96 -1.53
N ILE A 193 8.96 -6.30 -2.02
CA ILE A 193 7.62 -6.88 -2.04
C ILE A 193 7.64 -8.12 -2.90
N ALA A 194 7.28 -9.24 -2.29
CA ALA A 194 7.10 -10.50 -2.95
C ALA A 194 5.65 -10.54 -3.43
N GLY A 195 5.44 -10.67 -4.74
CA GLY A 195 4.13 -10.53 -5.39
C GLY A 195 3.14 -11.66 -5.08
N TRP A 196 3.50 -12.61 -4.21
CA TRP A 196 2.62 -13.68 -3.75
C TRP A 196 1.91 -13.33 -2.43
N ASN A 197 0.73 -13.92 -2.22
CA ASN A 197 -0.11 -13.76 -1.02
C ASN A 197 -0.52 -12.30 -0.74
N THR A 198 -1.06 -11.65 -1.76
CA THR A 198 -1.72 -10.35 -1.60
C THR A 198 -3.19 -10.54 -1.21
N ASN A 199 -3.60 -9.85 -0.16
CA ASN A 199 -5.01 -9.72 0.19
C ASN A 199 -5.37 -8.24 0.21
N TYR A 200 -6.55 -7.93 -0.34
CA TYR A 200 -7.12 -6.60 -0.31
C TYR A 200 -8.64 -6.71 -0.26
N HIS A 201 -9.18 -6.58 0.93
CA HIS A 201 -10.62 -6.59 1.17
C HIS A 201 -11.05 -5.28 1.79
N THR A 202 -11.95 -4.56 1.13
CA THR A 202 -12.42 -3.24 1.58
C THR A 202 -13.91 -3.16 1.83
N ALA A 203 -14.25 -2.20 2.68
CA ALA A 203 -15.58 -1.64 2.76
C ALA A 203 -15.47 -0.11 2.71
N GLU A 204 -16.10 0.50 1.70
CA GLU A 204 -16.02 1.95 1.45
C GLU A 204 -17.38 2.65 1.56
N TYR A 205 -17.36 3.86 2.13
CA TYR A 205 -18.54 4.71 2.28
C TYR A 205 -18.17 6.20 2.18
N ILE A 206 -19.13 7.03 1.76
CA ILE A 206 -18.97 8.49 1.73
C ILE A 206 -19.46 9.05 3.06
N ILE A 207 -18.67 9.93 3.68
CA ILE A 207 -19.05 10.71 4.85
C ILE A 207 -19.11 12.22 4.51
N ASP A 208 -19.92 12.93 5.29
CA ASP A 208 -20.26 14.35 5.10
C ASP A 208 -19.32 15.33 5.78
#